data_AF-A0A3N7F8I9-F1
#
_entry.id   AF-A0A3N7F8I9-F1
#
_cell.length_a   1.000
_cell.length_b   1.000
_cell.length_c   1.000
_cell.angle_alpha   90.00
_cell.angle_beta   90.00
_cell.angle_gamma   90.00
#
_symmetry.space_group_name_H-M   'P 1'
#
loop_
_entity.id
_entity.type
_entity.pdbx_description
1 polymer ?
#
loop_
_entity_poly.entity_id
_entity_poly.type
_entity_poly.pdbx_seq_one_letter_code
_entity_poly.pdbx_strand_id
1 'polypeptide(L)'
;MTKPQRLLPLLLTGWLLAMPVLASPLNNPRWDQLDTEQQTVMAPLAAEWDRYAPEKKKNLLAIVPEYRSLDPAGRLRLQSKLKSWSDLTLEQRQQIRQNWKTLQGLPATEREKAIQRLKQSQPKPQASG
;
A
#
# COMPACT_ATOMS: atom_id res chain seq x y z
N MET A 1 27.83 65.82 -14.68
CA MET A 1 26.42 65.93 -14.24
C MET A 1 25.99 64.58 -13.67
N THR A 2 26.31 64.33 -12.39
CA THR A 2 25.41 64.26 -11.21
C THR A 2 24.69 62.90 -11.02
N LYS A 3 25.19 62.08 -10.08
CA LYS A 3 24.42 61.04 -9.34
C LYS A 3 23.76 61.72 -8.10
N PRO A 4 22.58 61.28 -7.61
CA PRO A 4 22.52 60.28 -6.51
C PRO A 4 21.29 59.34 -6.57
N GLN A 5 21.42 58.03 -6.36
CA GLN A 5 21.30 57.31 -5.09
C GLN A 5 19.93 57.42 -4.40
N ARG A 6 19.12 56.35 -4.46
CA ARG A 6 18.16 55.95 -3.43
C ARG A 6 18.21 54.44 -3.24
N LEU A 7 18.63 54.05 -2.04
CA LEU A 7 18.57 52.69 -1.53
C LEU A 7 17.10 52.34 -1.24
N LEU A 8 16.65 51.18 -1.71
CA LEU A 8 15.51 50.50 -1.11
C LEU A 8 15.83 48.99 -1.10
N PRO A 9 15.93 48.36 0.08
CA PRO A 9 16.20 46.94 0.18
C PRO A 9 14.89 46.18 -0.04
N LEU A 10 14.73 45.55 -1.21
CA LEU A 10 13.63 44.61 -1.39
C LEU A 10 14.12 43.23 -0.97
N LEU A 11 13.62 42.81 0.19
CA LEU A 11 13.70 41.48 0.79
C LEU A 11 13.77 40.38 -0.26
N LEU A 12 14.90 39.65 -0.30
CA LEU A 12 14.91 38.28 -0.80
C LEU A 12 14.02 37.46 0.13
N THR A 13 12.75 37.29 -0.21
CA THR A 13 11.95 36.20 0.32
C THR A 13 12.57 34.91 -0.21
N GLY A 14 13.48 34.35 0.60
CA GLY A 14 13.99 33.02 0.42
C GLY A 14 12.80 32.07 0.33
N TRP A 15 12.62 31.46 -0.84
CA TRP A 15 11.74 30.32 -0.99
C TRP A 15 12.35 29.22 -0.12
N LEU A 16 11.79 29.06 1.07
CA LEU A 16 12.09 27.95 1.95
C LEU A 16 11.79 26.70 1.13
N LEU A 17 12.84 25.97 0.71
CA LEU A 17 12.67 24.66 0.12
C LEU A 17 11.88 23.84 1.14
N ALA A 18 10.60 23.57 0.83
CA ALA A 18 9.89 22.46 1.42
C ALA A 18 10.62 21.21 0.94
N MET A 19 11.66 20.82 1.68
CA MET A 19 12.27 19.53 1.47
C MET A 19 11.17 18.49 1.69
N PRO A 20 10.83 17.66 0.70
CA PRO A 20 10.00 16.52 1.00
C PRO A 20 10.80 15.72 2.03
N VAL A 21 10.25 15.57 3.24
CA VAL A 21 10.75 14.59 4.17
C VAL A 21 10.53 13.25 3.47
N LEU A 22 11.56 12.75 2.78
CA LEU A 22 11.61 11.36 2.40
C LEU A 22 11.66 10.62 3.73
N ALA A 23 10.50 10.23 4.24
CA ALA A 23 10.38 9.35 5.38
C ALA A 23 11.35 8.19 5.15
N SER A 24 12.34 8.03 6.02
CA SER A 24 13.27 6.90 5.96
C SER A 24 12.45 5.62 5.92
N PRO A 25 12.80 4.61 5.11
CA PRO A 25 12.00 3.41 5.00
C PRO A 25 11.99 2.71 6.37
N LEU A 26 10.92 2.92 7.14
CA LEU A 26 10.63 2.06 8.27
C LEU A 26 10.47 0.66 7.68
N ASN A 27 11.26 -0.28 8.18
CA ASN A 27 11.25 -1.64 7.67
C ASN A 27 9.88 -2.33 7.91
N ASN A 28 9.05 -1.77 8.79
CA ASN A 28 7.69 -2.22 9.11
C ASN A 28 6.88 -1.12 9.84
N PRO A 29 6.39 -0.07 9.16
CA PRO A 29 5.69 1.01 9.83
C PRO A 29 4.35 0.54 10.37
N ARG A 30 4.02 0.99 11.58
CA ARG A 30 2.66 0.93 12.12
C ARG A 30 1.78 2.00 11.50
N TRP A 31 0.46 1.87 11.64
CA TRP A 31 -0.51 2.78 11.03
C TRP A 31 -0.30 4.25 11.45
N ASP A 32 0.00 4.46 12.73
CA ASP A 32 0.30 5.76 13.34
C ASP A 32 1.65 6.36 12.93
N GLN A 33 2.55 5.53 12.35
CA GLN A 33 3.86 5.96 11.86
C GLN A 33 3.84 6.34 10.37
N LEU A 34 2.69 6.15 9.70
CA LEU A 34 2.50 6.60 8.33
C LEU A 34 2.31 8.11 8.28
N ASP A 35 2.82 8.75 7.23
CA ASP A 35 2.52 10.15 6.98
C ASP A 35 1.06 10.35 6.52
N THR A 36 0.61 11.60 6.48
CA THR A 36 -0.78 11.94 6.12
C THR A 36 -1.17 11.46 4.72
N GLU A 37 -0.25 11.49 3.75
CA GLU A 37 -0.52 11.04 2.38
C GLU A 37 -0.70 9.52 2.36
N GLN A 38 0.25 8.79 2.97
CA GLN A 38 0.21 7.34 3.12
C GLN A 38 -1.07 6.88 3.84
N GLN A 39 -1.44 7.54 4.95
CA GLN A 39 -2.69 7.23 5.66
C GLN A 39 -3.92 7.47 4.78
N THR A 40 -3.92 8.51 3.96
CA THR A 40 -5.05 8.81 3.05
C THR A 40 -5.20 7.73 1.98
N VAL A 41 -4.11 7.30 1.35
CA VAL A 41 -4.15 6.24 0.32
C VAL A 41 -4.49 4.89 0.96
N MET A 42 -3.90 4.58 2.12
CA MET A 42 -4.06 3.30 2.80
C MET A 42 -5.29 3.24 3.72
N ALA A 43 -6.13 4.28 3.77
CA ALA A 43 -7.30 4.35 4.65
C ALA A 43 -8.22 3.11 4.59
N PRO A 44 -8.50 2.52 3.42
CA PRO A 44 -9.31 1.29 3.34
C PRO A 44 -8.68 0.10 4.09
N LEU A 45 -7.35 0.11 4.25
CA LEU A 45 -6.58 -0.95 4.88
C LEU A 45 -6.27 -0.68 6.35
N ALA A 46 -6.69 0.46 6.91
CA ALA A 46 -6.27 0.94 8.22
C ALA A 46 -6.48 -0.07 9.35
N ALA A 47 -7.66 -0.71 9.39
CA ALA A 47 -8.02 -1.67 10.44
C ALA A 47 -7.09 -2.90 10.50
N GLU A 48 -6.55 -3.31 9.36
CA GLU A 48 -5.72 -4.50 9.24
C GLU A 48 -4.23 -4.19 9.02
N TRP A 49 -3.88 -2.90 8.90
CA TRP A 49 -2.55 -2.46 8.52
C TRP A 49 -1.46 -3.08 9.40
N ASP A 50 -1.61 -2.97 10.72
CA ASP A 50 -0.64 -3.47 11.70
C ASP A 50 -0.46 -5.01 11.64
N ARG A 51 -1.42 -5.72 11.04
CA ARG A 51 -1.40 -7.19 10.89
C ARG A 51 -0.76 -7.66 9.58
N TYR A 52 -0.34 -6.72 8.73
CA TYR A 52 0.37 -7.05 7.49
C TYR A 52 1.84 -7.34 7.74
N ALA A 53 2.35 -8.34 7.02
CA ALA A 53 3.77 -8.64 7.00
C ALA A 53 4.56 -7.42 6.44
N PRO A 54 5.80 -7.20 6.90
CA PRO A 54 6.65 -6.08 6.46
C PRO A 54 6.71 -5.94 4.93
N GLU A 55 6.93 -7.04 4.22
CA GLU A 55 7.02 -7.06 2.75
C GLU A 55 5.72 -6.61 2.08
N LYS A 56 4.55 -7.00 2.63
CA LYS A 56 3.25 -6.57 2.11
C LYS A 56 3.07 -5.07 2.30
N LYS A 57 3.42 -4.54 3.48
CA LYS A 57 3.35 -3.09 3.75
C LYS A 57 4.23 -2.30 2.80
N LYS A 58 5.47 -2.76 2.58
CA LYS A 58 6.39 -2.15 1.61
C LYS A 58 5.79 -2.08 0.21
N ASN A 59 5.22 -3.18 -0.28
CA ASN A 59 4.57 -3.23 -1.60
C ASN A 59 3.33 -2.34 -1.69
N LEU A 60 2.56 -2.20 -0.61
CA LEU A 60 1.42 -1.29 -0.55
C LEU A 60 1.86 0.19 -0.54
N LEU A 61 2.90 0.53 0.22
CA LEU A 61 3.45 1.90 0.25
C LEU A 61 4.09 2.31 -1.08
N ALA A 62 4.56 1.36 -1.88
CA ALA A 62 5.06 1.62 -3.23
C ALA A 62 3.99 2.17 -4.18
N ILE A 63 2.70 2.05 -3.85
CA ILE A 63 1.58 2.58 -4.64
C ILE A 63 1.35 4.08 -4.37
N VAL A 64 1.82 4.61 -3.22
CA VAL A 64 1.56 6.00 -2.80
C VAL A 64 2.09 7.04 -3.81
N PRO A 65 3.30 6.90 -4.39
CA PRO A 65 3.76 7.82 -5.44
C PRO A 65 2.87 7.81 -6.68
N GLU A 66 2.36 6.64 -7.10
CA GLU A 66 1.48 6.51 -8.25
C GLU A 66 0.13 7.19 -8.00
N TYR A 67 -0.38 7.12 -6.77
CA TYR A 67 -1.62 7.80 -6.37
C TYR A 67 -1.61 9.31 -6.64
N ARG A 68 -0.44 9.97 -6.49
CA ARG A 68 -0.27 11.40 -6.77
C ARG A 68 -0.45 11.74 -8.25
N SER A 69 -0.10 10.80 -9.12
CA SER A 69 -0.17 10.97 -10.58
C SER A 69 -1.56 10.65 -11.16
N LEU A 70 -2.44 10.02 -10.38
CA LEU A 70 -3.78 9.65 -10.82
C LEU A 70 -4.76 10.83 -10.79
N ASP A 71 -5.64 10.87 -11.79
CA ASP A 71 -6.79 11.76 -11.80
C ASP A 71 -7.82 11.35 -10.71
N PRO A 72 -8.84 12.19 -10.42
CA PRO A 72 -9.85 11.86 -9.41
C PRO A 72 -10.55 10.51 -9.64
N ALA A 73 -10.81 10.13 -10.90
CA ALA A 73 -11.46 8.85 -11.21
C ALA A 73 -10.53 7.66 -10.94
N GLY A 74 -9.25 7.76 -11.29
CA GLY A 74 -8.21 6.79 -11.01
C GLY A 74 -8.01 6.57 -9.52
N ARG A 75 -8.01 7.66 -8.74
CA ARG A 75 -7.92 7.58 -7.27
C ARG A 75 -9.09 6.81 -6.66
N LEU A 76 -10.32 7.03 -7.15
CA LEU A 76 -11.50 6.28 -6.70
C LEU A 76 -11.42 4.79 -7.06
N ARG A 77 -10.96 4.46 -8.27
CA ARG A 77 -10.76 3.05 -8.69
C ARG A 77 -9.72 2.36 -7.81
N LEU A 78 -8.60 3.02 -7.54
CA LEU A 78 -7.58 2.47 -6.66
C LEU A 78 -8.14 2.23 -5.25
N GLN A 79 -8.83 3.22 -4.66
CA GLN A 79 -9.43 3.05 -3.33
C GLN A 79 -10.45 1.91 -3.29
N SER A 80 -11.24 1.75 -4.34
CA SER A 80 -12.18 0.63 -4.48
C SER A 80 -11.46 -0.73 -4.53
N LYS A 81 -10.31 -0.79 -5.22
CA LYS A 81 -9.47 -1.98 -5.28
C LYS A 81 -8.80 -2.29 -3.94
N LEU A 82 -8.33 -1.27 -3.22
CA LEU A 82 -7.77 -1.43 -1.88
C LEU A 82 -8.83 -1.95 -0.90
N LYS A 83 -10.08 -1.49 -1.01
CA LYS A 83 -11.20 -1.99 -0.21
C LYS A 83 -11.53 -3.46 -0.52
N SER A 84 -11.59 -3.84 -1.79
CA SER A 84 -11.82 -5.25 -2.13
C SER A 84 -10.67 -6.13 -1.61
N TRP A 85 -9.44 -5.62 -1.61
CA TRP A 85 -8.31 -6.31 -1.00
C TRP A 85 -8.40 -6.44 0.53
N SER A 86 -8.93 -5.46 1.27
CA SER A 86 -9.13 -5.62 2.72
C SER A 86 -10.14 -6.73 3.03
N ASP A 87 -11.24 -6.77 2.27
CA ASP A 87 -12.32 -7.74 2.46
C ASP A 87 -11.87 -9.16 2.12
N LEU A 88 -11.23 -9.34 0.95
CA LEU A 88 -10.63 -10.61 0.54
C LEU A 88 -9.54 -11.07 1.53
N THR A 89 -8.85 -10.16 2.23
CA THR A 89 -7.70 -10.54 3.05
C THR A 89 -8.09 -11.18 4.39
N LEU A 90 -9.21 -10.85 5.01
CA LEU A 90 -9.60 -11.46 6.30
C LEU A 90 -10.26 -12.83 6.09
N GLU A 91 -11.27 -12.86 5.23
CA GLU A 91 -12.07 -14.05 4.95
C GLU A 91 -11.22 -15.12 4.27
N GLN A 92 -10.42 -14.74 3.27
CA GLN A 92 -9.58 -15.71 2.56
C GLN A 92 -8.45 -16.22 3.44
N ARG A 93 -7.94 -15.44 4.40
CA ARG A 93 -7.01 -15.97 5.43
C ARG A 93 -7.68 -16.96 6.35
N GLN A 94 -8.92 -16.71 6.78
CA GLN A 94 -9.67 -17.68 7.57
C GLN A 94 -9.90 -18.96 6.77
N GLN A 95 -10.31 -18.84 5.52
CA GLN A 95 -10.51 -19.96 4.61
C GLN A 95 -9.21 -20.74 4.33
N ILE A 96 -8.09 -20.07 4.06
CA ILE A 96 -6.78 -20.72 3.87
C ILE A 96 -6.39 -21.48 5.14
N ARG A 97 -6.57 -20.89 6.33
CA ARG A 97 -6.29 -21.57 7.60
C ARG A 97 -7.20 -22.77 7.81
N GLN A 98 -8.48 -22.66 7.50
CA GLN A 98 -9.45 -23.75 7.57
C GLN A 98 -9.04 -24.89 6.62
N ASN A 99 -8.78 -24.56 5.35
CA ASN A 99 -8.37 -25.51 4.32
C ASN A 99 -7.06 -26.20 4.69
N TRP A 100 -6.11 -25.47 5.26
CA TRP A 100 -4.86 -26.03 5.73
C TRP A 100 -5.07 -27.04 6.88
N LYS A 101 -5.90 -26.70 7.87
CA LYS A 101 -6.27 -27.63 8.94
C LYS A 101 -6.92 -28.90 8.39
N THR A 102 -7.84 -28.76 7.42
CA THR A 102 -8.48 -29.89 6.75
C THR A 102 -7.44 -30.76 6.02
N LEU A 103 -6.52 -30.15 5.26
CA LEU A 103 -5.47 -30.86 4.54
C LEU A 103 -4.51 -31.61 5.48
N GLN A 104 -4.19 -31.04 6.64
CA GLN A 104 -3.35 -31.71 7.64
C GLN A 104 -4.03 -32.96 8.22
N GLY A 105 -5.35 -32.95 8.37
CA GLY A 105 -6.13 -34.09 8.87
C GLY A 105 -6.30 -35.25 7.87
N LEU A 106 -5.98 -35.05 6.58
CA LEU A 106 -6.10 -36.10 5.57
C LEU A 106 -4.93 -37.10 5.64
N PRO A 107 -5.16 -38.39 5.33
CA PRO A 107 -4.10 -39.35 5.05
C PRO A 107 -3.17 -38.84 3.94
N ALA A 108 -1.89 -39.25 3.96
CA ALA A 108 -0.87 -38.73 3.05
C ALA A 108 -1.26 -38.85 1.56
N THR A 109 -1.82 -39.98 1.16
CA THR A 109 -2.25 -40.27 -0.22
C THR A 109 -3.41 -39.38 -0.67
N GLU A 110 -4.34 -39.03 0.22
CA GLU A 110 -5.47 -38.15 -0.08
C GLU A 110 -5.06 -36.68 -0.11
N ARG A 111 -4.17 -36.29 0.81
CA ARG A 111 -3.58 -34.95 0.84
C ARG A 111 -2.83 -34.64 -0.46
N GLU A 112 -2.06 -35.58 -0.99
CA GLU A 112 -1.36 -35.42 -2.27
C GLU A 112 -2.34 -35.19 -3.42
N LYS A 113 -3.41 -35.98 -3.51
CA LYS A 113 -4.46 -35.80 -4.51
C LYS A 113 -5.15 -34.43 -4.39
N ALA A 114 -5.44 -34.00 -3.16
CA ALA A 114 -6.04 -32.69 -2.90
C ALA A 114 -5.10 -31.54 -3.33
N ILE A 115 -3.80 -31.64 -3.02
CA ILE A 115 -2.79 -30.65 -3.45
C ILE A 115 -2.65 -30.63 -4.97
N GLN A 116 -2.67 -31.79 -5.64
CA GLN A 116 -2.60 -31.85 -7.11
C GLN A 116 -3.80 -31.16 -7.77
N ARG A 117 -5.02 -31.40 -7.28
CA ARG A 117 -6.23 -30.72 -7.78
C ARG A 117 -6.15 -29.21 -7.56
N LEU A 118 -5.72 -28.77 -6.37
CA LEU A 118 -5.53 -27.34 -6.11
C LEU A 118 -4.52 -26.70 -7.06
N LYS A 119 -3.41 -27.37 -7.37
CA LYS A 119 -2.42 -26.87 -8.36
C LYS A 119 -3.01 -26.72 -9.76
N GLN A 120 -3.90 -27.62 -10.17
CA GLN A 120 -4.57 -27.57 -11.47
C GLN A 120 -5.65 -26.48 -11.55
N SER A 121 -6.29 -26.17 -10.41
CA SER A 121 -7.40 -25.21 -10.32
C SER A 121 -6.98 -23.79 -9.93
N GLN A 122 -5.68 -23.50 -9.71
CA GLN A 122 -5.29 -22.12 -9.39
C GLN A 122 -5.50 -21.22 -10.61
N PRO A 123 -6.38 -20.20 -10.52
CA PRO A 123 -6.50 -19.23 -11.59
C PRO A 123 -5.19 -18.44 -11.69
N LYS A 124 -4.68 -18.30 -12.93
CA LYS A 124 -3.54 -17.41 -13.22
C LYS A 124 -3.91 -16.00 -12.73
N PRO A 125 -3.02 -15.28 -12.01
CA PRO A 125 -3.35 -13.94 -11.52
C PRO A 125 -3.81 -13.08 -12.70
N GLN A 126 -5.08 -12.68 -12.70
CA GLN A 126 -5.58 -11.74 -13.68
C GLN A 126 -4.96 -10.38 -13.34
N ALA A 127 -3.89 -10.03 -14.06
CA ALA A 127 -3.38 -8.67 -14.07
C ALA A 127 -4.52 -7.76 -14.55
N SER A 128 -5.14 -7.04 -13.61
CA SER A 128 -6.19 -6.07 -13.91
C SER A 128 -5.52 -4.89 -14.63
N GLY A 129 -5.71 -4.83 -15.94
CA GLY A 129 -5.45 -3.63 -16.76
C GLY A 129 -6.61 -2.64 -16.70
#